data_AF-A0A954JX36-F1
#
_entry.id   AF-A0A954JX36-F1
#
_cell.length_a   1.000
_cell.length_b   1.000
_cell.length_c   1.000
_cell.angle_alpha   90.00
_cell.angle_beta   90.00
_cell.angle_gamma   90.00
#
_symmetry.space_group_name_H-M   'P 1'
#
loop_
_entity.id
_entity.type
_entity.pdbx_description
1 polymer ?
#
loop_
_entity_poly.entity_id
_entity_poly.type
_entity_poly.pdbx_seq_one_letter_code
_entity_poly.pdbx_strand_id
1 'polypeptide(L)'
;MYKLLLCVRYLRTRYIALASIVSVMLGVATMIVVNSVMAGFTSEMRVRLHNFLSDIVIESRTMEGIGDMDQQLAAVQAAAGEYIAAMTPTIDCEGMIMFRDPYNDKTITTRAMIQGIDPESRGRVGPLREYMASYNPEIEDDVVIEEAQRSRDEPLSWELTESAALYRENMKRQEALEIRDTLEDYAPPVKSGLGEDPETNSSPEFDTEVSDGIDTNRSSVNPQNSLHQNEFLSDPTFTQPESTIQTAPFPARVYLAEGIVSFQAQDPDTGKLHKVKLVRPGDDIILSTYTVGRPPEIVKMNATVVDTFRSGMNEYDTSVVLMNIKELQKNRGMHLDNAITSIHIRLKNYDDAQKAIAALQGAFPPGMVTIRTWEEKQG
;
A
#
# COMPACT_ATOMS: atom_id res chain seq x y z
N MET A 1 -35.19 54.06 -40.70
CA MET A 1 -34.68 54.47 -39.37
C MET A 1 -35.75 54.80 -38.33
N TYR A 2 -36.91 55.39 -38.70
CA TYR A 2 -37.92 55.83 -37.72
C TYR A 2 -38.61 54.70 -36.91
N LYS A 3 -38.77 53.51 -37.49
CA LYS A 3 -39.42 52.35 -36.84
C LYS A 3 -38.67 51.85 -35.59
N LEU A 4 -37.33 51.84 -35.62
CA LEU A 4 -36.49 51.39 -34.51
C LEU A 4 -36.58 52.33 -33.30
N LEU A 5 -36.59 53.65 -33.56
CA LEU A 5 -36.79 54.68 -32.53
C LEU A 5 -38.17 54.58 -31.83
N LEU A 6 -39.22 54.29 -32.60
CA LEU A 6 -40.57 54.05 -32.07
C LEU A 6 -40.61 52.77 -31.22
N CYS A 7 -40.02 51.66 -31.67
CA CYS A 7 -39.98 50.40 -30.92
C CYS A 7 -39.25 50.56 -29.57
N VAL A 8 -38.08 51.20 -29.56
CA VAL A 8 -37.29 51.43 -28.33
C VAL A 8 -38.05 52.33 -27.35
N ARG A 9 -38.72 53.39 -27.83
CA ARG A 9 -39.54 54.26 -26.99
C ARG A 9 -40.73 53.52 -26.38
N TYR A 10 -41.35 52.60 -27.12
CA TYR A 10 -42.45 51.77 -26.63
C TYR A 10 -42.00 50.71 -25.61
N LEU A 11 -40.81 50.14 -25.80
CA LEU A 11 -40.20 49.17 -24.88
C LEU A 11 -39.87 49.81 -23.52
N ARG A 12 -39.39 51.07 -23.53
CA ARG A 12 -38.98 51.79 -22.32
C ARG A 12 -40.13 52.32 -21.49
N THR A 13 -41.32 52.53 -22.08
CA THR A 13 -42.49 53.08 -21.37
C THR A 13 -43.47 52.03 -20.87
N ARG A 14 -43.45 50.81 -21.42
CA ARG A 14 -44.41 49.75 -21.06
C ARG A 14 -43.76 48.65 -20.22
N TYR A 15 -43.98 48.68 -18.91
CA TYR A 15 -43.40 47.72 -17.95
C TYR A 15 -43.67 46.24 -18.26
N ILE A 16 -44.84 45.92 -18.83
CA ILE A 16 -45.19 44.53 -19.21
C ILE A 16 -44.20 43.96 -20.24
N ALA A 17 -43.75 44.77 -21.20
CA ALA A 17 -42.81 44.32 -22.23
C ALA A 17 -41.41 44.08 -21.66
N LEU A 18 -40.97 44.91 -20.71
CA LEU A 18 -39.71 44.71 -19.99
C LEU A 18 -39.73 43.44 -19.14
N ALA A 19 -40.83 43.17 -18.43
CA ALA A 19 -40.98 41.96 -17.62
C ALA A 19 -40.86 40.68 -18.46
N SER A 20 -41.45 40.66 -19.67
CA SER A 20 -41.32 39.52 -20.59
C SER A 20 -39.88 39.31 -21.07
N ILE A 21 -39.14 40.39 -21.37
CA ILE A 21 -37.74 40.28 -21.79
C ILE A 21 -36.88 39.78 -20.65
N VAL A 22 -37.06 40.30 -19.44
CA VAL A 22 -36.31 39.85 -18.25
C VAL A 22 -36.59 38.37 -17.96
N SER A 23 -37.84 37.91 -18.09
CA SER A 23 -38.19 36.49 -17.92
C SER A 23 -37.45 35.60 -18.92
N VAL A 24 -37.44 35.98 -20.21
CA VAL A 24 -36.70 35.23 -21.24
C VAL A 24 -35.19 35.33 -21.02
N MET A 25 -34.67 36.50 -20.64
CA MET A 25 -33.25 36.69 -20.31
C MET A 25 -32.82 35.78 -19.16
N LEU A 26 -33.62 35.72 -18.10
CA LEU A 26 -33.35 34.87 -16.94
C LEU A 26 -33.37 33.39 -17.34
N GLY A 27 -34.34 32.97 -18.15
CA GLY A 27 -34.43 31.59 -18.65
C GLY A 27 -33.26 31.19 -19.55
N VAL A 28 -32.82 32.08 -20.43
CA VAL A 28 -31.64 31.83 -21.28
C VAL A 28 -30.36 31.85 -20.43
N ALA A 29 -30.25 32.77 -19.46
CA ALA A 29 -29.10 32.86 -18.57
C ALA A 29 -28.94 31.60 -17.72
N THR A 30 -30.02 31.06 -17.13
CA THR A 30 -29.95 29.82 -16.35
C THR A 30 -29.52 28.64 -17.21
N MET A 31 -30.02 28.52 -18.44
CA MET A 31 -29.60 27.46 -19.37
C MET A 31 -28.12 27.56 -19.74
N ILE A 32 -27.62 28.77 -20.03
CA ILE A 32 -26.20 28.99 -20.35
C ILE A 32 -25.32 28.63 -19.15
N VAL A 33 -25.69 29.08 -17.93
CA VAL A 33 -24.93 28.80 -16.71
C VAL A 33 -24.85 27.30 -16.45
N VAL A 34 -25.98 26.59 -16.50
CA VAL A 34 -26.00 25.14 -16.24
C VAL A 34 -25.13 24.39 -17.25
N ASN A 35 -25.26 24.68 -18.55
CA ASN A 35 -24.43 24.03 -19.57
C ASN A 35 -22.95 24.35 -19.40
N SER A 36 -22.61 25.58 -19.02
CA SER A 36 -21.23 26.01 -18.83
C SER A 36 -20.60 25.35 -17.59
N VAL A 37 -21.35 25.27 -16.48
CA VAL A 37 -20.89 24.63 -15.25
C VAL A 37 -20.72 23.13 -15.45
N MET A 38 -21.68 22.47 -16.10
CA MET A 38 -21.57 21.03 -16.39
C MET A 38 -20.39 20.73 -17.30
N ALA A 39 -20.23 21.49 -18.40
CA ALA A 39 -19.09 21.31 -19.31
C ALA A 39 -17.75 21.58 -18.63
N GLY A 40 -17.66 22.65 -17.83
CA GLY A 40 -16.47 23.00 -17.07
C GLY A 40 -16.09 21.90 -16.06
N PHE A 41 -17.04 21.43 -15.27
CA PHE A 41 -16.82 20.35 -14.30
C PHE A 41 -16.34 19.06 -14.98
N THR A 42 -16.99 18.64 -16.08
CA THR A 42 -16.56 17.44 -16.81
C THR A 42 -15.13 17.59 -17.35
N SER A 43 -14.75 18.76 -17.85
CA SER A 43 -13.38 19.00 -18.34
C SER A 43 -12.34 18.97 -17.23
N GLU A 44 -12.60 19.64 -16.10
CA GLU A 44 -11.73 19.65 -14.92
C GLU A 44 -11.57 18.26 -14.33
N MET A 45 -12.68 17.52 -14.17
CA MET A 45 -12.66 16.16 -13.67
C MET A 45 -11.85 15.24 -14.59
N ARG A 46 -12.04 15.33 -15.92
CA ARG A 46 -11.25 14.59 -16.90
C ARG A 46 -9.76 14.90 -16.80
N VAL A 47 -9.38 16.18 -16.70
CA VAL A 47 -7.97 16.60 -16.61
C VAL A 47 -7.32 16.08 -15.32
N ARG A 48 -8.03 16.15 -14.18
CA ARG A 48 -7.53 15.62 -12.91
C ARG A 48 -7.33 14.10 -12.95
N LEU A 49 -8.32 13.36 -13.49
CA LEU A 49 -8.23 11.91 -13.64
C LEU A 49 -7.10 11.52 -14.60
N HIS A 50 -6.96 12.19 -15.73
CA HIS A 50 -5.90 11.96 -16.71
C HIS A 50 -4.50 12.20 -16.13
N ASN A 51 -4.31 13.25 -15.33
CA ASN A 51 -3.01 13.52 -14.71
C ASN A 51 -2.64 12.44 -13.68
N PHE A 52 -3.61 11.95 -12.90
CA PHE A 52 -3.36 10.95 -11.88
C PHE A 52 -3.12 9.54 -12.46
N LEU A 53 -3.94 9.14 -13.42
CA LEU A 53 -3.88 7.82 -14.05
C LEU A 53 -2.81 7.76 -15.13
N SER A 54 -2.38 6.54 -15.46
CA SER A 54 -1.58 6.29 -16.66
C SER A 54 -2.47 6.25 -17.90
N ASP A 55 -2.01 6.82 -19.00
CA ASP A 55 -2.82 6.96 -20.22
C ASP A 55 -3.26 5.60 -20.80
N ILE A 56 -2.35 4.62 -20.80
CA ILE A 56 -2.59 3.25 -21.24
C ILE A 56 -2.18 2.28 -20.13
N VAL A 57 -3.00 1.26 -19.89
CA VAL A 57 -2.69 0.15 -19.00
C VAL A 57 -2.75 -1.15 -19.81
N ILE A 58 -1.69 -1.94 -19.73
CA ILE A 58 -1.62 -3.31 -20.23
C ILE A 58 -1.78 -4.23 -19.03
N GLU A 59 -2.82 -5.05 -19.00
CA GLU A 59 -3.12 -5.96 -17.88
C GLU A 59 -3.08 -7.41 -18.36
N SER A 60 -2.49 -8.29 -17.56
CA SER A 60 -2.62 -9.73 -17.76
C SER A 60 -4.06 -10.17 -17.54
N ARG A 61 -4.51 -11.16 -18.31
CA ARG A 61 -5.81 -11.81 -18.07
C ARG A 61 -5.74 -12.91 -17.02
N THR A 62 -4.54 -13.30 -16.59
CA THR A 62 -4.30 -14.39 -15.64
C THR A 62 -3.76 -13.87 -14.33
N MET A 63 -4.06 -14.60 -13.25
CA MET A 63 -3.55 -14.31 -11.91
C MET A 63 -2.02 -14.47 -11.80
N GLU A 64 -1.46 -15.32 -12.67
CA GLU A 64 -0.03 -15.59 -12.83
C GLU A 64 0.75 -14.40 -13.39
N GLY A 65 0.06 -13.44 -14.01
CA GLY A 65 0.70 -12.32 -14.67
C GLY A 65 1.33 -12.71 -16.00
N ILE A 66 2.21 -11.84 -16.49
CA ILE A 66 3.02 -12.00 -17.69
C ILE A 66 4.45 -12.23 -17.20
N GLY A 67 5.06 -13.34 -17.61
CA GLY A 67 6.45 -13.66 -17.30
C GLY A 67 7.44 -12.71 -17.97
N ASP A 68 8.66 -12.68 -17.42
CA ASP A 68 9.80 -11.94 -17.91
C ASP A 68 9.54 -10.44 -18.09
N MET A 69 9.43 -9.71 -16.97
CA MET A 69 9.23 -8.26 -16.92
C MET A 69 10.07 -7.50 -17.97
N ASP A 70 11.39 -7.77 -18.04
CA ASP A 70 12.31 -7.04 -18.92
C ASP A 70 12.01 -7.29 -20.40
N GLN A 71 11.61 -8.51 -20.76
CA GLN A 71 11.24 -8.86 -22.13
C GLN A 71 9.95 -8.14 -22.52
N GLN A 72 8.96 -8.07 -21.62
CA GLN A 72 7.70 -7.39 -21.90
C GLN A 72 7.91 -5.88 -22.07
N LEU A 73 8.72 -5.26 -21.20
CA LEU A 73 9.07 -3.85 -21.33
C LEU A 73 9.81 -3.56 -22.64
N ALA A 74 10.73 -4.45 -23.05
CA ALA A 74 11.42 -4.33 -24.33
C ALA A 74 10.47 -4.49 -25.53
N ALA A 75 9.50 -5.41 -25.46
CA ALA A 75 8.49 -5.59 -26.50
C ALA A 75 7.58 -4.36 -26.65
N VAL A 76 7.13 -3.80 -25.53
CA VAL A 76 6.36 -2.54 -25.48
C VAL A 76 7.16 -1.39 -26.08
N GLN A 77 8.44 -1.26 -25.70
CA GLN A 77 9.32 -0.21 -26.24
C GLN A 77 9.56 -0.37 -27.74
N ALA A 78 9.74 -1.59 -28.23
CA ALA A 78 9.96 -1.87 -29.65
C ALA A 78 8.71 -1.58 -30.48
N ALA A 79 7.52 -1.83 -29.94
CA ALA A 79 6.26 -1.64 -30.65
C ALA A 79 5.79 -0.19 -30.68
N ALA A 80 5.87 0.53 -29.54
CA ALA A 80 5.25 1.84 -29.38
C ALA A 80 6.19 2.91 -28.78
N GLY A 81 7.50 2.67 -28.75
CA GLY A 81 8.49 3.59 -28.14
C GLY A 81 8.51 5.01 -28.71
N GLU A 82 7.99 5.22 -29.92
CA GLU A 82 7.82 6.57 -30.47
C GLU A 82 6.79 7.40 -29.67
N TYR A 83 5.69 6.77 -29.24
CA TYR A 83 4.58 7.43 -28.55
C TYR A 83 4.76 7.46 -27.02
N ILE A 84 5.56 6.55 -26.47
CA ILE A 84 5.74 6.38 -25.01
C ILE A 84 6.68 7.46 -24.45
N ALA A 85 6.21 8.17 -23.42
CA ALA A 85 7.04 9.06 -22.61
C ALA A 85 7.72 8.31 -21.46
N ALA A 86 6.95 7.47 -20.76
CA ALA A 86 7.44 6.64 -19.66
C ALA A 86 6.57 5.39 -19.51
N MET A 87 7.12 4.34 -18.90
CA MET A 87 6.40 3.14 -18.53
C MET A 87 6.89 2.59 -17.20
N THR A 88 6.01 1.91 -16.46
CA THR A 88 6.33 1.26 -15.19
C THR A 88 5.67 -0.12 -15.14
N PRO A 89 6.40 -1.18 -14.81
CA PRO A 89 5.81 -2.46 -14.46
C PRO A 89 5.16 -2.38 -13.09
N THR A 90 4.05 -3.09 -12.91
CA THR A 90 3.30 -3.13 -11.66
C THR A 90 2.73 -4.51 -11.39
N ILE A 91 2.52 -4.79 -10.10
CA ILE A 91 1.84 -6.00 -9.64
C ILE A 91 0.66 -5.59 -8.78
N ASP A 92 -0.54 -5.82 -9.28
CA ASP A 92 -1.77 -5.50 -8.58
C ASP A 92 -2.30 -6.78 -7.93
N CYS A 93 -2.57 -6.71 -6.63
CA CYS A 93 -3.28 -7.77 -5.93
C CYS A 93 -4.23 -7.20 -4.88
N GLU A 94 -5.27 -7.97 -4.58
CA GLU A 94 -6.17 -7.63 -3.49
C GLU A 94 -5.67 -8.24 -2.19
N GLY A 95 -5.87 -7.51 -1.10
CA GLY A 95 -5.41 -7.92 0.20
C GLY A 95 -6.09 -7.18 1.33
N MET A 96 -5.56 -7.39 2.53
CA MET A 96 -5.98 -6.72 3.74
C MET A 96 -4.76 -6.15 4.44
N ILE A 97 -4.94 -5.00 5.05
CA ILE A 97 -3.97 -4.34 5.92
C ILE A 97 -4.45 -4.47 7.36
N MET A 98 -3.54 -4.81 8.26
CA MET A 98 -3.76 -4.87 9.69
C MET A 98 -2.71 -4.01 10.39
N PHE A 99 -3.18 -3.11 11.26
CA PHE A 99 -2.32 -2.30 12.11
C PHE A 99 -3.01 -2.07 13.45
N ARG A 100 -2.22 -1.68 14.46
CA ARG A 100 -2.71 -1.41 15.80
C ARG A 100 -3.07 0.07 15.93
N ASP A 101 -4.23 0.35 16.50
CA ASP A 101 -4.65 1.69 16.84
C ASP A 101 -3.93 2.15 18.13
N PRO A 102 -3.11 3.22 18.07
CA PRO A 102 -2.33 3.68 19.22
C PRO A 102 -3.19 4.25 20.35
N TYR A 103 -4.46 4.58 20.11
CA TYR A 103 -5.33 5.23 21.11
C TYR A 103 -6.16 4.25 21.92
N ASN A 104 -6.50 3.08 21.36
CA ASN A 104 -7.36 2.09 22.02
C ASN A 104 -6.78 0.67 22.05
N ASP A 105 -5.58 0.47 21.52
CA ASP A 105 -4.85 -0.80 21.47
C ASP A 105 -5.60 -1.94 20.73
N LYS A 106 -6.55 -1.59 19.85
CA LYS A 106 -7.27 -2.56 19.03
C LYS A 106 -6.60 -2.68 17.66
N THR A 107 -6.63 -3.89 17.11
CA THR A 107 -6.19 -4.12 15.73
C THR A 107 -7.30 -3.69 14.77
N ILE A 108 -6.98 -2.74 13.90
CA ILE A 108 -7.84 -2.33 12.78
C ILE A 108 -7.47 -3.19 11.58
N THR A 109 -8.50 -3.68 10.88
CA THR A 109 -8.33 -4.48 9.67
C THR A 109 -9.16 -3.88 8.54
N THR A 110 -8.50 -3.51 7.45
CA THR A 110 -9.14 -2.85 6.31
C THR A 110 -8.75 -3.56 5.02
N ARG A 111 -9.63 -3.56 4.02
CA ARG A 111 -9.30 -4.05 2.67
C ARG A 111 -8.32 -3.09 2.00
N ALA A 112 -7.36 -3.61 1.25
CA ALA A 112 -6.42 -2.81 0.48
C ALA A 112 -6.12 -3.46 -0.87
N MET A 113 -6.02 -2.63 -1.90
CA MET A 113 -5.39 -2.98 -3.17
C MET A 113 -3.89 -2.76 -3.01
N ILE A 114 -3.13 -3.83 -2.96
CA ILE A 114 -1.69 -3.81 -2.81
C ILE A 114 -1.09 -3.77 -4.22
N GLN A 115 -0.35 -2.71 -4.51
CA GLN A 115 0.32 -2.50 -5.78
C GLN A 115 1.84 -2.52 -5.59
N GLY A 116 2.50 -3.53 -6.14
CA GLY A 116 3.95 -3.62 -6.25
C GLY A 116 4.46 -2.67 -7.32
N ILE A 117 5.29 -1.71 -6.94
CA ILE A 117 5.86 -0.70 -7.84
C ILE A 117 7.37 -0.58 -7.65
N ASP A 118 8.01 0.01 -8.65
CA ASP A 118 9.28 0.68 -8.49
C ASP A 118 9.04 2.21 -8.38
N PRO A 119 9.46 2.89 -7.29
CA PRO A 119 9.11 4.29 -7.04
C PRO A 119 9.57 5.26 -8.13
N GLU A 120 10.76 5.03 -8.70
CA GLU A 120 11.34 5.93 -9.70
C GLU A 120 10.60 5.84 -11.04
N SER A 121 10.37 4.62 -11.53
CA SER A 121 9.57 4.42 -12.75
C SER A 121 8.11 4.87 -12.56
N ARG A 122 7.50 4.59 -11.39
CA ARG A 122 6.14 5.05 -11.08
C ARG A 122 6.02 6.56 -11.05
N GLY A 123 7.01 7.26 -10.47
CA GLY A 123 7.07 8.72 -10.43
C GLY A 123 7.26 9.39 -11.80
N ARG A 124 7.71 8.66 -12.82
CA ARG A 124 7.78 9.15 -14.21
C ARG A 124 6.46 8.98 -14.96
N VAL A 125 5.67 7.98 -14.61
CA VAL A 125 4.37 7.70 -15.27
C VAL A 125 3.24 8.53 -14.67
N GLY A 126 3.31 8.91 -13.40
CA GLY A 126 2.33 9.79 -12.77
C GLY A 126 2.94 10.67 -11.68
N PRO A 127 2.19 11.69 -11.21
CA PRO A 127 2.68 12.69 -10.25
C PRO A 127 2.72 12.14 -8.81
N LEU A 128 3.24 10.92 -8.61
CA LEU A 128 3.31 10.27 -7.30
C LEU A 128 4.06 11.13 -6.28
N ARG A 129 5.16 11.77 -6.71
CA ARG A 129 5.97 12.66 -5.85
C ARG A 129 5.18 13.83 -5.30
N GLU A 130 4.26 14.39 -6.09
CA GLU A 130 3.44 15.54 -5.69
C GLU A 130 2.42 15.20 -4.60
N TYR A 131 2.15 13.91 -4.38
CA TYR A 131 1.16 13.43 -3.41
C TYR A 131 1.78 12.81 -2.16
N MET A 132 3.09 12.62 -2.14
CA MET A 132 3.80 12.08 -0.97
C MET A 132 3.82 13.09 0.17
N ALA A 133 3.60 12.63 1.40
CA ALA A 133 3.65 13.46 2.58
C ALA A 133 5.08 13.96 2.85
N SER A 134 6.11 13.13 2.67
CA SER A 134 7.49 13.57 2.92
C SER A 134 7.97 14.74 2.05
N TYR A 135 7.38 14.96 0.86
CA TYR A 135 7.78 16.02 -0.08
C TYR A 135 6.94 17.30 0.04
N ASN A 136 5.88 17.28 0.86
CA ASN A 136 4.94 18.38 0.96
C ASN A 136 4.76 18.80 2.42
N PRO A 137 4.71 20.10 2.72
CA PRO A 137 4.33 20.55 4.05
C PRO A 137 2.85 20.27 4.30
N GLU A 138 2.54 19.83 5.51
CA GLU A 138 1.17 19.69 5.98
C GLU A 138 0.73 21.01 6.62
N ILE A 139 -0.28 21.64 6.02
CA ILE A 139 -0.80 22.95 6.44
C ILE A 139 -2.25 22.77 6.89
N GLU A 140 -2.56 23.20 8.11
CA GLU A 140 -3.90 23.23 8.68
C GLU A 140 -4.20 24.64 9.19
N ASP A 141 -5.32 25.24 8.76
CA ASP A 141 -5.71 26.61 9.13
C ASP A 141 -4.61 27.67 8.93
N ASP A 142 -3.91 27.62 7.79
CA ASP A 142 -2.76 28.48 7.46
C ASP A 142 -1.53 28.33 8.39
N VAL A 143 -1.51 27.31 9.24
CA VAL A 143 -0.38 26.94 10.10
C VAL A 143 0.28 25.68 9.55
N VAL A 144 1.60 25.74 9.37
CA VAL A 144 2.40 24.56 8.99
C VAL A 144 2.53 23.64 10.22
N ILE A 145 1.91 22.47 10.16
CA ILE A 145 1.99 21.44 11.21
C ILE A 145 3.27 20.61 11.05
N GLU A 146 3.53 20.15 9.83
CA GLU A 146 4.72 19.39 9.48
C GLU A 146 5.39 20.02 8.26
N GLU A 147 6.70 20.21 8.33
CA GLU A 147 7.51 20.65 7.19
C GLU A 147 7.82 19.48 6.25
N ALA A 148 8.10 19.80 4.99
CA ALA A 148 8.57 18.80 4.03
C ALA A 148 9.92 18.22 4.49
N GLN A 149 9.96 16.90 4.67
CA GLN A 149 11.14 16.16 5.13
C GLN A 149 12.14 15.90 4.00
N ARG A 150 11.69 15.92 2.75
CA ARG A 150 12.51 15.70 1.54
C ARG A 150 12.45 16.88 0.59
N SER A 151 13.54 17.08 -0.14
CA SER A 151 13.57 18.02 -1.26
C SER A 151 12.85 17.46 -2.47
N ARG A 152 12.22 18.32 -3.29
CA ARG A 152 11.53 17.92 -4.54
C ARG A 152 12.47 17.33 -5.59
N ASP A 153 13.76 17.61 -5.50
CA ASP A 153 14.79 17.10 -6.40
C ASP A 153 15.29 15.70 -6.01
N GLU A 154 15.01 15.25 -4.79
CA GLU A 154 15.37 13.92 -4.33
C GLU A 154 14.57 12.84 -5.09
N PRO A 155 15.20 11.75 -5.54
CA PRO A 155 14.48 10.66 -6.18
C PRO A 155 13.57 9.93 -5.18
N LEU A 156 12.45 9.42 -5.69
CA LEU A 156 11.57 8.56 -4.89
C LEU A 156 12.33 7.29 -4.52
N SER A 157 12.42 7.00 -3.23
CA SER A 157 13.15 5.86 -2.72
C SER A 157 12.39 5.22 -1.55
N TRP A 158 12.59 3.93 -1.38
CA TRP A 158 12.02 3.20 -0.25
C TRP A 158 12.75 3.49 1.07
N GLU A 159 13.74 4.38 1.13
CA GLU A 159 14.43 4.65 2.39
C GLU A 159 13.53 5.45 3.33
N LEU A 160 13.69 5.25 4.63
CA LEU A 160 13.01 6.09 5.63
C LEU A 160 13.63 7.50 5.61
N THR A 161 12.81 8.50 5.92
CA THR A 161 13.33 9.83 6.24
C THR A 161 14.08 9.78 7.58
N GLU A 162 14.99 10.73 7.82
CA GLU A 162 15.78 10.75 9.06
C GLU A 162 14.88 10.81 10.30
N SER A 163 13.82 11.61 10.26
CA SER A 163 12.82 11.70 11.34
C SER A 163 12.08 10.39 11.57
N ALA A 164 11.69 9.69 10.50
CA ALA A 164 11.00 8.40 10.60
C ALA A 164 11.92 7.29 11.12
N ALA A 165 13.19 7.29 10.72
CA ALA A 165 14.19 6.36 11.21
C ALA A 165 14.47 6.55 12.71
N LEU A 166 14.62 7.81 13.16
CA LEU A 166 14.78 8.15 14.57
C LEU A 166 13.55 7.79 15.40
N TYR A 167 12.34 8.06 14.87
CA TYR A 167 11.09 7.67 15.50
C TYR A 167 11.04 6.15 15.72
N ARG A 168 11.34 5.37 14.68
CA ARG A 168 11.39 3.91 14.74
C ARG A 168 12.40 3.41 15.77
N GLU A 169 13.61 3.98 15.78
CA GLU A 169 14.65 3.60 16.73
C GLU A 169 14.21 3.83 18.18
N ASN A 170 13.59 4.97 18.46
CA ASN A 170 13.07 5.28 19.79
C ASN A 170 11.93 4.33 20.18
N MET A 171 11.00 4.06 19.27
CA MET A 171 9.90 3.11 19.46
C MET A 171 10.41 1.71 19.78
N LYS A 172 11.33 1.17 18.97
CA LYS A 172 11.88 -0.18 19.17
C LYS A 172 12.73 -0.30 20.42
N ARG A 173 13.45 0.77 20.78
CA ARG A 173 14.18 0.84 22.06
C ARG A 173 13.22 0.78 23.23
N GLN A 174 12.11 1.51 23.19
CA GLN A 174 11.11 1.49 24.25
C GLN A 174 10.44 0.12 24.37
N GLU A 175 10.00 -0.46 23.26
CA GLU A 175 9.40 -1.81 23.22
C GLU A 175 10.35 -2.86 23.83
N ALA A 176 11.65 -2.76 23.55
CA ALA A 176 12.64 -3.69 24.12
C ALA A 176 12.82 -3.52 25.63
N LEU A 177 12.74 -2.29 26.16
CA LEU A 177 12.80 -2.05 27.60
C LEU A 177 11.57 -2.63 28.30
N GLU A 178 10.37 -2.44 27.73
CA GLU A 178 9.13 -3.00 28.26
C GLU A 178 9.16 -4.54 28.28
N ILE A 179 9.67 -5.17 27.21
CA ILE A 179 9.85 -6.63 27.16
C ILE A 179 10.85 -7.09 28.23
N ARG A 180 11.95 -6.36 28.42
CA ARG A 180 12.95 -6.71 29.44
C ARG A 180 12.36 -6.63 30.84
N ASP A 181 11.68 -5.53 31.17
CA ASP A 181 11.10 -5.31 32.49
C ASP A 181 10.01 -6.37 32.80
N THR A 182 9.18 -6.74 31.82
CA THR A 182 8.22 -7.84 31.99
C THR A 182 8.90 -9.20 32.20
N LEU A 183 9.99 -9.50 31.49
CA LEU A 183 10.75 -10.74 31.70
C LEU A 183 11.41 -10.79 33.08
N GLU A 184 11.88 -9.65 33.61
CA GLU A 184 12.42 -9.54 34.97
C GLU A 184 11.34 -9.79 36.03
N ASP A 185 10.11 -9.30 35.84
CA ASP A 185 8.98 -9.55 36.74
C ASP A 185 8.52 -11.03 36.77
N TYR A 186 8.69 -11.75 35.65
CA TYR A 186 8.37 -13.18 35.54
C TYR A 186 9.55 -14.11 35.83
N ALA A 187 10.74 -13.58 36.15
CA ALA A 187 11.88 -14.41 36.51
C ALA A 187 11.56 -15.19 37.80
N PRO A 188 11.63 -16.54 37.80
CA PRO A 188 11.39 -17.31 39.01
C PRO A 188 12.38 -16.88 40.08
N PRO A 189 11.97 -16.74 41.36
CA PRO A 189 12.88 -16.33 42.41
C PRO A 189 14.06 -17.31 42.43
N VAL A 190 15.26 -16.77 42.26
CA VAL A 190 16.51 -17.53 42.37
C VAL A 190 16.47 -18.18 43.75
N LYS A 191 16.26 -19.49 43.79
CA LYS A 191 16.46 -20.26 45.02
C LYS A 191 17.94 -20.11 45.37
N SER A 192 18.23 -19.22 46.32
CA SER A 192 19.51 -19.18 47.01
C SER A 192 19.60 -20.46 47.87
N GLY A 193 19.94 -21.58 47.22
CA GLY A 193 20.12 -22.86 47.87
C GLY A 193 21.45 -22.89 48.61
N LEU A 194 21.44 -22.48 49.89
CA LEU A 194 22.24 -23.15 50.90
C LEU A 194 21.60 -24.52 51.12
N GLY A 195 22.42 -25.56 50.96
CA GLY A 195 22.00 -26.91 50.60
C GLY A 195 21.18 -27.69 51.62
N GLU A 196 20.60 -28.78 51.15
CA GLU A 196 20.39 -30.04 51.86
C GLU A 196 19.94 -31.13 50.86
N ASP A 197 20.49 -32.33 51.03
CA ASP A 197 20.51 -33.49 50.12
C ASP A 197 19.14 -34.17 49.86
N PRO A 198 19.01 -35.01 48.80
CA PRO A 198 17.73 -35.59 48.40
C PRO A 198 17.55 -37.04 48.91
N GLU A 199 16.40 -37.35 49.50
CA GLU A 199 15.89 -38.73 49.57
C GLU A 199 14.38 -38.83 49.31
N THR A 200 14.03 -39.80 48.45
CA THR A 200 12.73 -40.49 48.27
C THR A 200 11.56 -39.70 47.66
N ASN A 201 11.02 -40.14 46.50
CA ASN A 201 10.03 -41.23 46.41
C ASN A 201 9.41 -41.37 44.98
N SER A 202 9.10 -42.62 44.64
CA SER A 202 8.47 -43.29 43.49
C SER A 202 7.46 -42.57 42.57
N SER A 203 7.40 -43.00 41.30
CA SER A 203 6.22 -42.95 40.42
C SER A 203 5.87 -44.37 39.89
N PRO A 204 4.58 -44.75 39.71
CA PRO A 204 4.18 -46.14 39.43
C PRO A 204 4.04 -46.48 37.92
N GLU A 205 4.27 -47.76 37.61
CA GLU A 205 4.15 -48.40 36.27
C GLU A 205 2.69 -48.67 35.86
N PHE A 206 2.43 -48.67 34.54
CA PHE A 206 1.16 -49.13 33.96
C PHE A 206 1.44 -50.10 32.79
N ASP A 207 0.87 -51.30 32.90
CA ASP A 207 1.02 -52.45 32.00
C ASP A 207 0.29 -52.25 30.64
N THR A 208 0.79 -52.91 29.59
CA THR A 208 -0.03 -53.17 28.38
C THR A 208 0.24 -54.58 27.86
N GLU A 209 -0.84 -55.36 27.78
CA GLU A 209 -0.90 -56.77 27.41
C GLU A 209 -0.54 -57.04 25.94
N VAL A 210 0.00 -58.25 25.72
CA VAL A 210 0.50 -58.82 24.46
C VAL A 210 -0.56 -59.70 23.79
N SER A 211 -0.63 -59.66 22.45
CA SER A 211 -1.30 -60.66 21.62
C SER A 211 -0.34 -61.17 20.52
N ASP A 212 0.09 -62.43 20.67
CA ASP A 212 0.80 -63.26 19.68
C ASP A 212 -0.06 -63.56 18.43
N GLY A 213 0.48 -63.83 17.22
CA GLY A 213 1.89 -63.95 16.87
C GLY A 213 2.20 -64.38 15.42
N ILE A 214 3.49 -64.71 15.27
CA ILE A 214 4.20 -65.60 14.32
C ILE A 214 4.75 -65.03 12.99
N ASP A 215 6.06 -64.68 13.09
CA ASP A 215 7.24 -64.96 12.24
C ASP A 215 7.33 -64.55 10.76
N THR A 216 8.29 -63.65 10.44
CA THR A 216 9.66 -64.03 10.00
C THR A 216 10.54 -62.81 9.63
N ASN A 217 11.80 -62.84 10.09
CA ASN A 217 13.01 -62.21 9.53
C ASN A 217 13.15 -60.66 9.49
N ARG A 218 13.94 -60.08 10.43
CA ARG A 218 15.30 -59.53 10.21
C ARG A 218 15.79 -58.62 11.36
N SER A 219 16.92 -59.02 11.95
CA SER A 219 18.09 -58.20 12.32
C SER A 219 17.99 -57.02 13.31
N SER A 220 18.57 -57.23 14.51
CA SER A 220 19.51 -56.34 15.26
C SER A 220 19.00 -54.95 15.72
N VAL A 221 19.06 -54.50 16.98
CA VAL A 221 20.20 -54.33 17.91
C VAL A 221 19.65 -53.96 19.30
N ASN A 222 20.35 -54.37 20.36
CA ASN A 222 20.10 -54.10 21.79
C ASN A 222 20.44 -52.64 22.21
N PRO A 223 19.68 -51.94 23.08
CA PRO A 223 20.09 -50.64 23.61
C PRO A 223 20.70 -50.74 25.02
N GLN A 224 21.92 -50.25 25.17
CA GLN A 224 22.49 -49.80 26.44
C GLN A 224 22.94 -48.36 26.24
N ASN A 225 22.32 -47.41 26.95
CA ASN A 225 23.03 -46.38 27.71
C ASN A 225 22.05 -45.38 28.33
N SER A 226 22.02 -45.43 29.66
CA SER A 226 21.49 -44.44 30.57
C SER A 226 22.41 -43.21 30.64
N LEU A 227 21.80 -42.03 30.47
CA LEU A 227 22.00 -40.78 31.23
C LEU A 227 23.43 -40.21 31.39
N HIS A 228 23.70 -39.13 30.63
CA HIS A 228 24.52 -38.01 31.08
C HIS A 228 23.66 -36.74 31.12
N GLN A 229 22.89 -36.61 32.18
CA GLN A 229 22.14 -35.41 32.54
C GLN A 229 22.97 -34.63 33.55
N ASN A 230 24.08 -33.99 33.14
CA ASN A 230 24.86 -33.06 33.98
C ASN A 230 25.96 -32.27 33.22
N GLU A 231 25.77 -31.91 31.95
CA GLU A 231 26.72 -31.03 31.21
C GLU A 231 26.16 -29.66 30.86
N PHE A 232 24.93 -29.32 31.26
CA PHE A 232 24.27 -28.08 30.82
C PHE A 232 24.48 -26.87 31.74
N LEU A 233 25.17 -27.01 32.89
CA LEU A 233 25.20 -25.98 33.94
C LEU A 233 26.59 -25.40 34.27
N SER A 234 27.61 -25.61 33.44
CA SER A 234 28.98 -25.16 33.78
C SER A 234 29.73 -24.47 32.65
N ASP A 235 29.06 -23.68 31.82
CA ASP A 235 29.75 -22.78 30.89
C ASP A 235 29.56 -21.32 31.33
N PRO A 236 30.59 -20.65 31.88
CA PRO A 236 30.50 -19.25 32.30
C PRO A 236 30.54 -18.27 31.11
N THR A 237 30.45 -18.78 29.88
CA THR A 237 30.37 -18.00 28.65
C THR A 237 28.93 -17.80 28.16
N PHE A 238 27.95 -17.85 29.07
CA PHE A 238 26.61 -17.29 28.82
C PHE A 238 26.70 -15.76 28.84
N THR A 239 27.33 -15.21 27.80
CA THR A 239 27.00 -13.86 27.35
C THR A 239 25.51 -13.94 27.04
N GLN A 240 24.67 -13.25 27.82
CA GLN A 240 23.28 -13.04 27.46
C GLN A 240 23.27 -12.70 25.97
N PRO A 241 22.42 -13.32 25.12
CA PRO A 241 22.24 -12.76 23.81
C PRO A 241 21.74 -11.34 24.09
N GLU A 242 22.57 -10.32 23.82
CA GLU A 242 22.05 -9.01 23.49
C GLU A 242 21.02 -9.32 22.40
N SER A 243 19.74 -9.31 22.77
CA SER A 243 18.66 -9.38 21.81
C SER A 243 18.94 -8.20 20.90
N THR A 244 19.53 -8.48 19.74
CA THR A 244 19.81 -7.42 18.77
C THR A 244 18.45 -6.95 18.33
N ILE A 245 17.96 -5.89 18.98
CA ILE A 245 16.67 -5.28 18.69
C ILE A 245 16.71 -4.99 17.21
N GLN A 246 15.85 -5.66 16.43
CA GLN A 246 15.80 -5.49 15.00
C GLN A 246 15.16 -4.14 14.69
N THR A 247 15.94 -3.08 14.83
CA THR A 247 15.55 -1.71 14.55
C THR A 247 15.45 -1.46 13.05
N ALA A 248 16.15 -2.28 12.25
CA ALA A 248 16.10 -2.19 10.80
C ALA A 248 14.66 -2.32 10.28
N PRO A 249 14.29 -1.55 9.23
CA PRO A 249 13.00 -1.71 8.58
C PRO A 249 12.89 -3.10 7.93
N PHE A 250 11.67 -3.61 7.82
CA PHE A 250 11.42 -4.84 7.10
C PHE A 250 11.75 -4.69 5.60
N PRO A 251 12.11 -5.80 4.90
CA PRO A 251 12.36 -5.76 3.46
C PRO A 251 11.15 -5.28 2.66
N ALA A 252 9.94 -5.68 3.10
CA ALA A 252 8.70 -5.15 2.55
C ALA A 252 8.49 -3.73 3.06
N ARG A 253 8.66 -2.78 2.14
CA ARG A 253 8.53 -1.35 2.39
C ARG A 253 7.32 -0.83 1.63
N VAL A 254 6.53 0.02 2.28
CA VAL A 254 5.22 0.43 1.76
C VAL A 254 4.99 1.94 1.85
N TYR A 255 4.23 2.47 0.89
CA TYR A 255 3.57 3.76 1.00
C TYR A 255 2.08 3.53 1.23
N LEU A 256 1.55 4.17 2.27
CA LEU A 256 0.15 4.03 2.63
C LEU A 256 -0.66 5.23 2.17
N ALA A 257 -1.81 4.97 1.59
CA ALA A 257 -2.78 6.01 1.33
C ALA A 257 -3.30 6.59 2.65
N GLU A 258 -3.33 7.92 2.75
CA GLU A 258 -3.59 8.63 4.00
C GLU A 258 -4.98 8.33 4.58
N GLY A 259 -5.99 8.09 3.74
CA GLY A 259 -7.35 7.75 4.19
C GLY A 259 -7.49 6.36 4.81
N ILE A 260 -6.48 5.48 4.68
CA ILE A 260 -6.43 4.18 5.36
C ILE A 260 -5.97 4.35 6.82
N VAL A 261 -5.04 5.28 7.05
CA VAL A 261 -4.29 5.42 8.30
C VAL A 261 -4.57 6.71 9.04
N SER A 262 -5.59 7.46 8.63
CA SER A 262 -6.01 8.68 9.32
C SER A 262 -7.52 8.78 9.38
N PHE A 263 -8.00 9.51 10.38
CA PHE A 263 -9.38 9.92 10.49
C PHE A 263 -9.45 11.38 10.92
N GLN A 264 -10.58 12.02 10.66
CA GLN A 264 -10.85 13.38 11.12
C GLN A 264 -11.49 13.30 12.51
N ALA A 265 -10.86 13.91 13.50
CA ALA A 265 -11.39 14.02 14.84
C ALA A 265 -11.78 15.47 15.11
N GLN A 266 -12.91 15.68 15.78
CA GLN A 266 -13.28 17.00 16.26
C GLN A 266 -12.63 17.22 17.63
N ASP A 267 -11.92 18.32 17.78
CA ASP A 267 -11.41 18.75 19.07
C ASP A 267 -12.59 19.16 19.97
N PRO A 268 -12.75 18.54 21.16
CA PRO A 268 -13.83 18.86 22.09
C PRO A 268 -13.89 20.32 22.52
N ASP A 269 -12.74 21.00 22.59
CA ASP A 269 -12.64 22.36 23.14
C ASP A 269 -12.84 23.43 22.05
N THR A 270 -12.26 23.23 20.88
CA THR A 270 -12.30 24.21 19.78
C THR A 270 -13.40 23.94 18.76
N GLY A 271 -13.96 22.72 18.74
CA GLY A 271 -14.92 22.29 17.74
C GLY A 271 -14.34 22.17 16.33
N LYS A 272 -13.03 22.36 16.16
CA LYS A 272 -12.34 22.25 14.88
C LYS A 272 -12.06 20.79 14.55
N LEU A 273 -12.17 20.45 13.26
CA LEU A 273 -11.75 19.16 12.75
C LEU A 273 -10.24 19.19 12.55
N HIS A 274 -9.53 18.29 13.22
CA HIS A 274 -8.11 18.06 13.01
C HIS A 274 -7.88 16.63 12.56
N LYS A 275 -6.78 16.43 11.83
CA LYS A 275 -6.42 15.11 11.32
C LYS A 275 -5.65 14.32 12.37
N VAL A 276 -6.11 13.10 12.65
CA VAL A 276 -5.42 12.17 13.54
C VAL A 276 -4.81 11.04 12.72
N LYS A 277 -3.48 10.90 12.78
CA LYS A 277 -2.72 9.81 12.14
C LYS A 277 -2.66 8.61 13.09
N LEU A 278 -3.22 7.48 12.67
CA LEU A 278 -3.16 6.20 13.37
C LEU A 278 -1.83 5.48 13.17
N VAL A 279 -1.24 5.65 11.99
CA VAL A 279 0.04 5.05 11.60
C VAL A 279 0.94 6.15 11.06
N ARG A 280 2.21 6.13 11.44
CA ARG A 280 3.23 7.08 11.01
C ARG A 280 4.32 6.38 10.21
N PRO A 281 5.05 7.11 9.34
CA PRO A 281 6.29 6.61 8.75
C PRO A 281 7.24 6.09 9.85
N GLY A 282 7.70 4.84 9.69
CA GLY A 282 8.50 4.11 10.67
C GLY A 282 7.76 2.99 11.40
N ASP A 283 6.43 2.97 11.37
CA ASP A 283 5.61 1.91 11.98
C ASP A 283 5.62 0.61 11.16
N ASP A 284 5.33 -0.50 11.85
CA ASP A 284 5.18 -1.82 11.24
C ASP A 284 3.70 -2.20 11.10
N ILE A 285 3.36 -2.73 9.93
CA ILE A 285 2.02 -3.22 9.61
C ILE A 285 2.08 -4.65 9.11
N ILE A 286 0.94 -5.33 9.12
CA ILE A 286 0.80 -6.66 8.52
C ILE A 286 -0.08 -6.53 7.29
N LEU A 287 0.44 -6.99 6.15
CA LEU A 287 -0.31 -7.14 4.91
C LEU A 287 -0.63 -8.61 4.69
N SER A 288 -1.82 -8.91 4.19
CA SER A 288 -2.19 -10.25 3.75
C SER A 288 -2.76 -10.24 2.35
N THR A 289 -2.28 -11.12 1.48
CA THR A 289 -2.77 -11.31 0.11
C THR A 289 -2.77 -12.80 -0.24
N TYR A 290 -3.04 -13.16 -1.50
CA TYR A 290 -3.04 -14.54 -1.96
C TYR A 290 -1.89 -14.83 -2.94
N THR A 291 -1.38 -16.06 -2.89
CA THR A 291 -0.41 -16.56 -3.87
C THR A 291 -1.05 -16.82 -5.22
N VAL A 292 -0.20 -16.92 -6.24
CA VAL A 292 -0.57 -17.36 -7.59
C VAL A 292 -0.78 -18.88 -7.71
N GLY A 293 -0.33 -19.66 -6.71
CA GLY A 293 -0.44 -21.12 -6.69
C GLY A 293 -1.86 -21.66 -6.87
N ARG A 294 -1.96 -22.93 -7.26
CA ARG A 294 -3.23 -23.66 -7.36
C ARG A 294 -3.19 -24.87 -6.41
N PRO A 295 -3.93 -24.85 -5.28
CA PRO A 295 -4.85 -23.79 -4.83
C PRO A 295 -4.12 -22.53 -4.33
N PRO A 296 -4.77 -21.36 -4.37
CA PRO A 296 -4.18 -20.13 -3.83
C PRO A 296 -4.19 -20.15 -2.30
N GLU A 297 -3.06 -19.81 -1.70
CA GLU A 297 -2.90 -19.70 -0.24
C GLU A 297 -2.80 -18.25 0.19
N ILE A 298 -3.27 -17.96 1.41
CA ILE A 298 -3.16 -16.62 2.00
C ILE A 298 -1.76 -16.45 2.59
N VAL A 299 -1.03 -15.45 2.12
CA VAL A 299 0.30 -15.08 2.62
C VAL A 299 0.17 -13.81 3.44
N LYS A 300 0.73 -13.85 4.65
CA LYS A 300 0.90 -12.69 5.51
C LYS A 300 2.35 -12.23 5.44
N MET A 301 2.57 -10.93 5.40
CA MET A 301 3.89 -10.32 5.39
C MET A 301 3.92 -9.11 6.32
N ASN A 302 5.01 -8.96 7.06
CA ASN A 302 5.26 -7.75 7.84
C ASN A 302 5.91 -6.73 6.92
N ALA A 303 5.44 -5.49 6.97
CA ALA A 303 5.95 -4.40 6.18
C ALA A 303 6.18 -3.16 7.05
N THR A 304 7.18 -2.37 6.70
CA THR A 304 7.45 -1.08 7.36
C THR A 304 6.92 0.05 6.49
N VAL A 305 6.19 0.97 7.11
CA VAL A 305 5.64 2.16 6.46
C VAL A 305 6.75 3.16 6.25
N VAL A 306 7.02 3.51 4.99
CA VAL A 306 8.08 4.45 4.63
C VAL A 306 7.54 5.87 4.52
N ASP A 307 6.35 6.02 3.96
CA ASP A 307 5.71 7.31 3.73
C ASP A 307 4.20 7.13 3.59
N THR A 308 3.46 8.23 3.66
CA THR A 308 2.04 8.28 3.34
C THR A 308 1.79 9.16 2.13
N PHE A 309 0.66 8.96 1.44
CA PHE A 309 0.31 9.78 0.29
C PHE A 309 -1.17 10.11 0.20
N ARG A 310 -1.48 11.23 -0.43
CA ARG A 310 -2.85 11.68 -0.68
C ARG A 310 -2.99 12.17 -2.13
N SER A 311 -3.69 11.38 -2.93
CA SER A 311 -4.01 11.67 -4.33
C SER A 311 -5.13 12.70 -4.52
N GLY A 312 -5.98 12.89 -3.50
CA GLY A 312 -7.21 13.68 -3.62
C GLY A 312 -8.37 12.92 -4.27
N MET A 313 -8.15 11.66 -4.66
CA MET A 313 -9.18 10.75 -5.14
C MET A 313 -9.53 9.75 -4.04
N ASN A 314 -10.77 9.81 -3.53
CA ASN A 314 -11.19 9.03 -2.37
C ASN A 314 -10.96 7.51 -2.53
N GLU A 315 -11.17 6.95 -3.71
CA GLU A 315 -10.98 5.51 -3.95
C GLU A 315 -9.53 5.07 -3.76
N TYR A 316 -8.58 5.86 -4.26
CA TYR A 316 -7.15 5.60 -4.09
C TYR A 316 -6.70 5.88 -2.66
N ASP A 317 -7.20 6.98 -2.08
CA ASP A 317 -6.81 7.42 -0.74
C ASP A 317 -7.31 6.49 0.37
N THR A 318 -8.32 5.65 0.11
CA THR A 318 -8.93 4.76 1.12
C THR A 318 -8.64 3.28 0.91
N SER A 319 -7.99 2.90 -0.19
CA SER A 319 -7.79 1.47 -0.50
C SER A 319 -6.43 1.12 -1.07
N VAL A 320 -5.64 2.05 -1.61
CA VAL A 320 -4.39 1.69 -2.29
C VAL A 320 -3.21 1.66 -1.32
N VAL A 321 -2.41 0.61 -1.42
CA VAL A 321 -1.14 0.45 -0.72
C VAL A 321 -0.06 0.17 -1.75
N LEU A 322 0.96 1.03 -1.83
CA LEU A 322 2.08 0.83 -2.74
C LEU A 322 3.18 0.09 -2.00
N MET A 323 3.81 -0.89 -2.62
CA MET A 323 4.91 -1.65 -2.01
C MET A 323 6.01 -1.95 -2.99
N ASN A 324 7.16 -2.41 -2.49
CA ASN A 324 8.25 -2.86 -3.36
C ASN A 324 7.80 -4.03 -4.25
N ILE A 325 7.90 -3.86 -5.57
CA ILE A 325 7.53 -4.87 -6.56
C ILE A 325 8.24 -6.21 -6.33
N LYS A 326 9.53 -6.21 -5.96
CA LYS A 326 10.33 -7.43 -5.77
C LYS A 326 9.84 -8.26 -4.58
N GLU A 327 9.51 -7.60 -3.48
CA GLU A 327 8.98 -8.29 -2.29
C GLU A 327 7.57 -8.81 -2.54
N LEU A 328 6.74 -8.07 -3.31
CA LEU A 328 5.42 -8.56 -3.69
C LEU A 328 5.51 -9.78 -4.62
N GLN A 329 6.43 -9.77 -5.59
CA GLN A 329 6.71 -10.94 -6.45
C GLN A 329 7.07 -12.17 -5.61
N LYS A 330 7.98 -11.99 -4.65
CA LYS A 330 8.44 -13.06 -3.76
C LYS A 330 7.28 -13.63 -2.94
N ASN A 331 6.51 -12.77 -2.29
CA ASN A 331 5.43 -13.19 -1.41
C ASN A 331 4.25 -13.82 -2.16
N ARG A 332 4.04 -13.49 -3.44
CA ARG A 332 3.02 -14.12 -4.29
C ARG A 332 3.48 -15.40 -4.99
N GLY A 333 4.77 -15.73 -4.92
CA GLY A 333 5.37 -16.85 -5.65
C GLY A 333 5.64 -16.58 -7.13
N MET A 334 5.64 -15.32 -7.54
CA MET A 334 5.86 -14.86 -8.93
C MET A 334 7.32 -14.56 -9.27
N HIS A 335 8.21 -14.64 -8.27
CA HIS A 335 9.60 -14.22 -8.42
C HIS A 335 10.40 -15.09 -9.40
N LEU A 336 10.06 -16.37 -9.53
CA LEU A 336 10.78 -17.31 -10.41
C LEU A 336 10.70 -16.92 -11.89
N ASP A 337 9.54 -16.42 -12.31
CA ASP A 337 9.28 -16.02 -13.69
C ASP A 337 9.47 -14.51 -13.91
N ASN A 338 9.99 -13.79 -12.91
CA ASN A 338 10.05 -12.32 -12.89
C ASN A 338 8.75 -11.68 -13.41
N ALA A 339 7.60 -12.24 -12.99
CA ALA A 339 6.32 -11.95 -13.60
C ALA A 339 5.69 -10.65 -13.07
N ILE A 340 4.90 -9.99 -13.90
CA ILE A 340 4.17 -8.76 -13.58
C ILE A 340 2.70 -8.87 -13.99
N THR A 341 1.79 -8.17 -13.31
CA THR A 341 0.37 -8.23 -13.70
C THR A 341 0.00 -7.14 -14.69
N SER A 342 0.66 -5.99 -14.60
CA SER A 342 0.28 -4.82 -15.36
C SER A 342 1.50 -3.98 -15.76
N ILE A 343 1.36 -3.24 -16.86
CA ILE A 343 2.32 -2.22 -17.31
C ILE A 343 1.52 -0.94 -17.50
N HIS A 344 1.90 0.09 -16.75
CA HIS A 344 1.32 1.42 -16.85
C HIS A 344 2.19 2.29 -17.74
N ILE A 345 1.57 2.96 -18.72
CA ILE A 345 2.27 3.73 -19.74
C ILE A 345 1.75 5.17 -19.76
N ARG A 346 2.68 6.12 -19.79
CA ARG A 346 2.42 7.54 -20.08
C ARG A 346 2.83 7.84 -21.51
N LEU A 347 1.96 8.48 -22.27
CA LEU A 347 2.23 8.90 -23.65
C LEU A 347 2.84 10.30 -23.68
N LYS A 348 3.56 10.61 -24.76
CA LYS A 348 4.04 11.96 -25.04
C LYS A 348 2.89 12.89 -25.45
N ASN A 349 1.96 12.35 -26.23
CA ASN A 349 0.72 13.02 -26.61
C ASN A 349 -0.44 12.02 -26.52
N TYR A 350 -1.48 12.39 -25.78
CA TYR A 350 -2.67 11.55 -25.60
C TYR A 350 -3.48 11.39 -26.90
N ASP A 351 -3.39 12.34 -27.84
CA ASP A 351 -4.11 12.25 -29.12
C ASP A 351 -3.69 11.03 -29.96
N ASP A 352 -2.47 10.52 -29.73
CA ASP A 352 -1.94 9.34 -30.42
C ASP A 352 -2.26 8.02 -29.67
N ALA A 353 -3.07 8.05 -28.59
CA ALA A 353 -3.38 6.89 -27.78
C ALA A 353 -3.92 5.71 -28.61
N GLN A 354 -4.82 5.96 -29.56
CA GLN A 354 -5.38 4.90 -30.41
C GLN A 354 -4.34 4.27 -31.35
N LYS A 355 -3.37 5.05 -31.84
CA LYS A 355 -2.26 4.53 -32.65
C LYS A 355 -1.32 3.68 -31.80
N ALA A 356 -1.01 4.15 -30.59
CA ALA A 356 -0.19 3.41 -29.63
C ALA A 356 -0.85 2.07 -29.26
N ILE A 357 -2.17 2.06 -29.01
CA ILE A 357 -2.92 0.82 -28.74
C ILE A 357 -2.85 -0.13 -29.93
N ALA A 358 -3.08 0.34 -31.15
CA ALA A 358 -2.99 -0.50 -32.34
C ALA A 358 -1.59 -1.14 -32.51
N ALA A 359 -0.53 -0.37 -32.25
CA ALA A 359 0.83 -0.88 -32.28
C ALA A 359 1.09 -1.93 -31.18
N LEU A 360 0.61 -1.67 -29.95
CA LEU A 360 0.75 -2.59 -28.82
C LEU A 360 -0.06 -3.88 -29.02
N GLN A 361 -1.29 -3.79 -29.55
CA GLN A 361 -2.10 -4.96 -29.87
C GLN A 361 -1.46 -5.88 -30.92
N GLY A 362 -0.66 -5.31 -31.83
CA GLY A 362 0.12 -6.09 -32.80
C GLY A 362 1.33 -6.81 -32.18
N ALA A 363 1.83 -6.34 -31.04
CA ALA A 363 3.02 -6.89 -30.38
C ALA A 363 2.71 -8.07 -29.45
N PHE A 364 1.52 -8.11 -28.87
CA PHE A 364 1.11 -9.17 -27.95
C PHE A 364 0.18 -10.20 -28.61
N PRO A 365 0.35 -11.51 -28.32
CA PRO A 365 -0.60 -12.53 -28.77
C PRO A 365 -2.03 -12.25 -28.29
N PRO A 366 -3.06 -12.53 -29.10
CA PRO A 366 -4.45 -12.32 -28.73
C PRO A 366 -4.81 -13.17 -27.50
N GLY A 367 -5.43 -12.55 -26.49
CA GLY A 367 -5.89 -13.22 -25.28
C GLY A 367 -4.86 -13.35 -24.16
N MET A 368 -3.61 -12.91 -24.36
CA MET A 368 -2.60 -12.85 -23.30
C MET A 368 -2.84 -11.63 -22.39
N VAL A 369 -3.00 -10.46 -23.01
CA VAL A 369 -3.14 -9.18 -22.31
C VAL A 369 -4.42 -8.46 -22.73
N THR A 370 -4.88 -7.57 -21.87
CA THR A 370 -5.92 -6.58 -22.15
C THR A 370 -5.27 -5.21 -22.14
N ILE A 371 -5.35 -4.50 -23.25
CA ILE A 371 -4.81 -3.15 -23.39
C ILE A 371 -5.99 -2.20 -23.38
N ARG A 372 -6.02 -1.26 -22.44
CA ARG A 372 -7.10 -0.28 -22.27
C ARG A 372 -6.53 1.10 -22.02
N THR A 373 -7.25 2.13 -22.45
CA THR A 373 -7.03 3.49 -21.95
C THR A 373 -7.57 3.64 -20.53
N TRP A 374 -7.15 4.69 -19.83
CA TRP A 374 -7.78 5.05 -18.56
C TRP A 374 -9.28 5.34 -18.71
N GLU A 375 -9.74 5.93 -19.83
CA GLU A 375 -11.17 6.19 -20.09
C GLU A 375 -11.97 4.89 -20.19
N GLU A 376 -11.44 3.89 -20.89
CA GLU A 376 -12.06 2.56 -21.03
C GLU A 376 -12.03 1.73 -19.74
N LYS A 377 -11.11 2.04 -18.82
CA LYS A 377 -11.05 1.38 -17.51
C LYS A 377 -12.06 1.97 -16.52
N GLN A 378 -12.49 3.22 -16.74
CA GLN A 378 -13.43 3.95 -15.87
C GLN A 378 -14.88 3.94 -16.37
N GLY A 379 -15.10 3.77 -17.67
CA GLY A 379 -16.42 3.66 -18.30
C GLY A 379 -16.91 2.22 -18.40
#